data_AF-A0A327KMD3-F1
#
_entry.id   AF-A0A327KMD3-F1
#
_cell.length_a   1.000
_cell.length_b   1.000
_cell.length_c   1.000
_cell.angle_alpha   90.00
_cell.angle_beta   90.00
_cell.angle_gamma   90.00
#
_symmetry.space_group_name_H-M   'P 1'
#
loop_
_entity.id
_entity.type
_entity.pdbx_description
1 polymer ?
#
loop_
_entity_poly.entity_id
_entity_poly.type
_entity_poly.pdbx_seq_one_letter_code
_entity_poly.pdbx_strand_id
1 'polypeptide(L)'
;MAMTEAARKKLAEKLLDLQIEIAPQIARMDELKEQLRTAALEAGSGFTDEVTGKGTVEVSAARKAAFKGIVPVLVAEAFLALKDSAMKKLRDDGLVKDEKIFTKAARPSVTVRPA
;
A
#
# COMPACT_ATOMS: atom_id res chain seq x y z
N MET A 1 6.68 19.60 -27.93
CA MET A 1 7.43 20.76 -27.42
C MET A 1 7.84 20.47 -25.99
N ALA A 2 9.12 20.54 -25.64
CA ALA A 2 9.59 20.28 -24.28
C ALA A 2 9.18 21.45 -23.38
N MET A 3 8.67 21.16 -22.18
CA MET A 3 8.32 22.17 -21.19
C MET A 3 9.58 22.91 -20.73
N THR A 4 9.55 24.24 -20.66
CA THR A 4 10.71 25.04 -20.26
C THR A 4 11.05 24.83 -18.77
N GLU A 5 12.32 25.03 -18.41
CA GLU A 5 12.79 24.85 -17.03
C GLU A 5 12.04 25.74 -16.02
N ALA A 6 11.77 26.99 -16.39
CA ALA A 6 10.98 27.92 -15.56
C ALA A 6 9.54 27.44 -15.35
N ALA A 7 8.92 26.79 -16.34
CA ALA A 7 7.57 26.24 -16.20
C ALA A 7 7.54 25.01 -15.27
N ARG A 8 8.58 24.16 -15.32
CA ARG A 8 8.74 23.02 -14.39
C ARG A 8 8.90 23.50 -12.95
N LYS A 9 9.70 24.54 -12.72
CA LYS A 9 9.93 25.11 -11.39
C LYS A 9 8.66 25.69 -10.76
N LYS A 10 7.89 26.46 -11.53
CA LYS A 10 6.58 26.99 -11.08
C LYS A 10 5.57 25.89 -10.72
N LEU A 11 5.58 24.77 -11.44
CA LEU A 11 4.73 23.62 -11.11
C LEU A 11 5.19 22.92 -9.84
N ALA A 12 6.50 22.78 -9.64
CA ALA A 12 7.05 22.19 -8.42
C ALA A 12 6.75 23.05 -7.18
N GLU A 13 6.88 24.38 -7.28
CA GLU A 13 6.53 25.34 -6.22
C GLU A 13 5.05 25.23 -5.85
N LYS A 14 4.14 25.30 -6.83
CA LYS A 14 2.70 25.13 -6.59
C LYS A 14 2.34 23.79 -5.95
N LEU A 15 3.05 22.72 -6.31
CA LEU A 15 2.81 21.40 -5.74
C LEU A 15 3.25 21.34 -4.27
N LEU A 16 4.40 21.95 -3.95
CA LEU A 16 4.87 22.08 -2.57
C LEU A 16 3.92 22.92 -1.72
N ASP A 17 3.47 24.07 -2.24
CA ASP A 17 2.52 24.95 -1.54
C ASP A 17 1.22 24.22 -1.21
N LEU A 18 0.64 23.51 -2.19
CA LEU A 18 -0.57 22.70 -1.99
C LEU A 18 -0.35 21.58 -0.97
N GLN A 19 0.82 20.95 -0.96
CA GLN A 19 1.10 19.89 0.01
C GLN A 19 1.24 20.45 1.43
N ILE A 20 1.83 21.64 1.58
CA ILE A 20 1.91 22.34 2.87
C ILE A 20 0.51 22.73 3.36
N GLU A 21 -0.34 23.24 2.46
CA GLU A 21 -1.71 23.65 2.79
C GLU A 21 -2.61 22.47 3.21
N ILE A 22 -2.48 21.34 2.52
CA ILE A 22 -3.33 20.16 2.74
C ILE A 22 -2.79 19.28 3.88
N ALA A 23 -1.48 19.34 4.21
CA ALA A 23 -0.89 18.56 5.30
C ALA A 23 -1.68 18.60 6.62
N PRO A 24 -2.07 19.78 7.18
CA PRO A 24 -2.87 19.82 8.40
C PRO A 24 -4.29 19.23 8.22
N GLN A 25 -4.86 19.30 7.01
CA GLN A 25 -6.16 18.69 6.73
C GLN A 25 -6.08 17.17 6.67
N ILE A 26 -5.01 16.62 6.08
CA ILE A 26 -4.74 15.18 6.07
C ILE A 26 -4.57 14.67 7.51
N ALA A 27 -3.79 15.39 8.34
CA ALA A 27 -3.62 15.03 9.75
C ALA A 27 -4.97 14.96 10.49
N ARG A 28 -5.82 15.98 10.32
CA ARG A 28 -7.18 15.99 10.89
C ARG A 28 -8.06 14.86 10.36
N MET A 29 -7.95 14.51 9.08
CA MET A 29 -8.69 13.38 8.52
C MET A 29 -8.25 12.04 9.12
N ASP A 30 -6.96 11.88 9.37
CA ASP A 30 -6.45 10.65 9.98
C ASP A 30 -6.84 10.55 11.46
N GLU A 31 -6.83 11.67 12.20
CA GLU A 31 -7.40 11.75 13.56
C GLU A 31 -8.89 11.35 13.58
N LEU A 32 -9.71 11.87 12.65
CA LEU A 32 -11.12 11.51 12.55
C LEU A 32 -11.33 10.02 12.22
N LYS A 33 -10.53 9.44 11.32
CA LYS A 33 -10.59 8.01 11.03
C LYS A 33 -10.23 7.18 12.25
N GLU A 34 -9.25 7.62 13.04
CA GLU A 34 -8.85 6.93 14.26
C GLU A 34 -9.95 7.00 15.32
N GLN A 35 -10.60 8.15 15.51
CA GLN A 35 -11.78 8.27 16.37
C GLN A 35 -12.92 7.34 15.95
N LEU A 36 -13.21 7.25 14.64
CA LEU A 36 -14.22 6.34 14.12
C LEU A 36 -13.87 4.86 14.33
N ARG A 37 -12.59 4.48 14.19
CA ARG A 37 -12.12 3.13 14.50
C ARG A 37 -12.26 2.82 15.99
N THR A 38 -11.93 3.77 16.86
CA THR A 38 -12.09 3.62 18.32
C THR A 38 -13.57 3.45 18.69
N ALA A 39 -14.48 4.22 18.08
CA ALA A 39 -15.91 4.04 18.27
C ALA A 39 -16.39 2.64 17.85
N ALA A 40 -15.89 2.11 16.73
CA ALA A 40 -16.21 0.74 16.30
C ALA A 40 -15.63 -0.33 17.24
N LEU A 41 -14.45 -0.07 17.84
CA LEU A 41 -13.85 -0.95 18.84
C LEU A 41 -14.66 -0.97 20.14
N GLU A 42 -15.07 0.20 20.64
CA GLU A 42 -15.89 0.33 21.86
C GLU A 42 -17.28 -0.29 21.70
N ALA A 43 -17.90 -0.13 20.52
CA ALA A 43 -19.19 -0.75 20.20
C ALA A 43 -19.09 -2.27 19.98
N GLY A 44 -17.88 -2.79 19.69
CA GLY A 44 -17.67 -4.20 19.35
C GLY A 44 -18.23 -4.62 17.98
N SER A 45 -18.68 -3.67 17.16
CA SER A 45 -19.26 -3.89 15.84
C SER A 45 -18.87 -2.78 14.87
N GLY A 46 -18.81 -3.13 13.58
CA GLY A 46 -18.65 -2.16 12.50
C GLY A 46 -19.97 -1.46 12.20
N PHE A 47 -19.90 -0.31 11.55
CA PHE A 47 -21.05 0.48 11.15
C PHE A 47 -20.81 1.17 9.81
N THR A 48 -21.91 1.54 9.16
CA THR A 48 -21.91 2.25 7.89
C THR A 48 -22.86 3.42 8.01
N ASP A 49 -22.32 4.63 7.93
CA ASP A 49 -23.11 5.86 8.01
C ASP A 49 -23.11 6.58 6.65
N GLU A 50 -24.31 6.89 6.18
CA GLU A 50 -24.52 7.73 4.99
C GLU A 50 -24.76 9.18 5.43
N VAL A 51 -23.93 10.09 4.93
CA VAL A 51 -24.09 11.52 5.14
C VAL A 51 -24.70 12.12 3.89
N THR A 52 -25.97 12.53 3.98
CA THR A 52 -26.74 13.08 2.86
C THR A 52 -25.97 14.21 2.17
N GLY A 53 -25.73 14.04 0.87
CA GLY A 53 -25.01 15.02 0.04
C GLY A 53 -23.48 15.00 0.16
N LYS A 54 -22.89 14.10 0.96
CA LYS A 54 -21.42 13.99 1.12
C LYS A 54 -20.87 12.59 0.82
N GLY A 55 -21.65 11.52 1.03
CA GLY A 55 -21.27 10.13 0.72
C GLY A 55 -21.39 9.19 1.92
N THR A 56 -20.73 8.04 1.85
CA THR A 56 -20.83 6.96 2.85
C THR A 56 -19.49 6.70 3.51
N VAL A 57 -19.49 6.50 4.83
CA VAL A 57 -18.32 6.07 5.60
C VAL A 57 -18.60 4.69 6.17
N GLU A 58 -17.78 3.72 5.79
CA GLU A 58 -17.84 2.35 6.30
C GLU A 58 -16.66 2.08 7.24
N VAL A 59 -16.97 1.60 8.45
CA VAL A 59 -15.97 1.16 9.42
C VAL A 59 -16.23 -0.31 9.72
N SER A 60 -15.32 -1.18 9.27
CA SER A 60 -15.43 -2.61 9.53
C SER A 60 -15.13 -2.95 11.00
N ALA A 61 -15.83 -3.95 11.53
CA ALA A 61 -15.56 -4.47 12.87
C ALA A 61 -14.14 -5.02 12.99
N ALA A 62 -13.51 -4.84 14.15
CA ALA A 62 -12.26 -5.53 14.45
C ALA A 62 -12.48 -7.05 14.47
N ARG A 63 -11.63 -7.79 13.77
CA ARG A 63 -11.65 -9.27 13.78
C ARG A 63 -10.35 -9.76 14.38
N LYS A 64 -10.44 -10.71 15.32
CA LYS A 64 -9.26 -11.39 15.85
C LYS A 64 -8.53 -12.10 14.71
N ALA A 65 -7.20 -12.20 14.84
CA ALA A 65 -6.41 -13.00 13.93
C ALA A 65 -6.97 -14.44 13.92
N ALA A 66 -7.45 -14.86 12.75
CA ALA A 66 -7.96 -16.20 12.54
C ALA A 66 -6.89 -17.01 11.82
N PHE A 67 -6.64 -18.23 12.31
CA PHE A 67 -5.76 -19.16 11.62
C PHE A 67 -6.39 -19.52 10.27
N LYS A 68 -5.70 -19.15 9.17
CA LYS A 68 -6.14 -19.44 7.80
C LYS A 68 -5.50 -20.70 7.21
N GLY A 69 -4.70 -21.40 7.99
CA GLY A 69 -3.92 -22.56 7.54
C GLY A 69 -2.41 -22.31 7.57
N ILE A 70 -1.66 -23.34 7.16
CA ILE A 70 -0.20 -23.29 7.01
C ILE A 70 0.09 -23.03 5.53
N VAL A 71 0.79 -21.93 5.24
CA VAL A 71 1.31 -21.65 3.90
C VAL A 71 2.80 -21.95 3.91
N PRO A 72 3.28 -22.97 3.19
CA PRO A 72 4.71 -23.23 3.08
C PRO A 72 5.37 -22.06 2.33
N VAL A 73 6.50 -21.59 2.84
CA VAL A 73 7.28 -20.51 2.24
C VAL A 73 8.65 -21.06 1.85
N LEU A 74 9.06 -20.81 0.60
CA LEU A 74 10.40 -21.14 0.13
C LEU A 74 11.41 -20.16 0.74
N VAL A 75 12.38 -20.67 1.48
CA VAL A 75 13.51 -19.86 1.97
C VAL A 75 14.47 -19.65 0.81
N ALA A 76 14.41 -18.46 0.19
CA ALA A 76 15.13 -18.16 -1.06
C ALA A 76 16.65 -18.37 -0.94
N GLU A 77 17.26 -17.93 0.17
CA GLU A 77 18.70 -18.08 0.40
C GLU A 77 19.13 -19.54 0.47
N ALA A 78 18.37 -20.37 1.20
CA ALA A 78 18.64 -21.80 1.29
C ALA A 78 18.45 -22.50 -0.06
N PHE A 79 17.42 -22.11 -0.83
CA PHE A 79 17.18 -22.64 -2.16
C PHE A 79 18.31 -22.30 -3.15
N LEU A 80 18.80 -21.05 -3.14
CA LEU A 80 19.89 -20.60 -4.00
C LEU A 80 21.26 -21.17 -3.60
N ALA A 81 21.43 -21.54 -2.32
CA ALA A 81 22.65 -22.20 -1.83
C ALA A 81 22.71 -23.71 -2.14
N LEU A 82 21.61 -24.31 -2.63
CA LEU A 82 21.61 -25.70 -3.06
C LEU A 82 22.48 -25.89 -4.31
N LYS A 83 23.00 -27.11 -4.48
CA LYS A 83 23.64 -27.50 -5.74
C LYS A 83 22.63 -27.49 -6.87
N ASP A 84 23.07 -27.16 -8.08
CA ASP A 84 22.22 -27.12 -9.29
C ASP A 84 21.42 -28.41 -9.52
N SER A 85 22.00 -29.58 -9.19
CA SER A 85 21.31 -30.87 -9.30
C SER A 85 20.11 -30.98 -8.34
N ALA A 86 20.22 -30.43 -7.14
CA ALA A 86 19.15 -30.42 -6.16
C ALA A 86 18.08 -29.39 -6.51
N MET A 87 18.48 -28.20 -6.98
CA MET A 87 17.53 -27.20 -7.50
C MET A 87 16.73 -27.74 -8.69
N LYS A 88 17.40 -28.41 -9.64
CA LYS A 88 16.75 -29.02 -10.79
C LYS A 88 15.76 -30.10 -10.36
N LYS A 89 16.15 -30.98 -9.42
CA LYS A 89 15.25 -32.00 -8.88
C LYS A 89 13.99 -31.39 -8.27
N LEU A 90 14.11 -30.30 -7.49
CA LEU A 90 12.96 -29.61 -6.90
C LEU A 90 12.02 -28.99 -7.95
N ARG A 91 12.54 -28.57 -9.11
CA ARG A 91 11.73 -28.12 -10.24
C ARG A 91 11.06 -29.28 -10.97
N ASP A 92 11.81 -30.36 -11.22
CA ASP A 92 11.33 -31.57 -11.89
C ASP A 92 10.23 -32.28 -11.06
N ASP A 93 10.37 -32.29 -9.74
CA ASP A 93 9.37 -32.83 -8.79
C ASP A 93 8.15 -31.90 -8.64
N GLY A 94 8.13 -30.73 -9.30
CA GLY A 94 7.01 -29.79 -9.27
C GLY A 94 6.85 -29.00 -7.96
N LEU A 95 7.85 -29.05 -7.08
CA LEU A 95 7.86 -28.33 -5.79
C LEU A 95 8.23 -26.85 -5.94
N VAL A 96 8.95 -26.50 -7.01
CA VAL A 96 9.31 -25.12 -7.35
C VAL A 96 9.01 -24.85 -8.82
N LYS A 97 8.33 -23.73 -9.08
CA LYS A 97 8.01 -23.27 -10.43
C LYS A 97 8.55 -21.87 -10.62
N ASP A 98 9.26 -21.65 -11.72
CA ASP A 98 9.70 -20.31 -12.10
C ASP A 98 8.58 -19.62 -12.88
N GLU A 99 8.10 -18.49 -12.37
CA GLU A 99 7.18 -17.62 -13.10
C GLU A 99 7.90 -16.33 -13.50
N LYS A 100 7.70 -15.91 -14.75
CA LYS A 100 8.24 -14.64 -15.23
C LYS A 100 7.44 -13.51 -14.60
N ILE A 101 8.00 -12.91 -13.55
CA ILE A 101 7.44 -11.71 -12.92
C ILE A 101 8.10 -10.49 -13.56
N PHE A 102 7.29 -9.64 -14.18
CA PHE A 102 7.75 -8.37 -14.70
C PHE A 102 7.50 -7.28 -13.66
N THR A 103 8.44 -6.36 -13.52
CA THR A 103 8.17 -5.10 -12.83
C THR A 103 7.06 -4.38 -13.59
N LYS A 104 6.08 -3.84 -12.86
CA LYS A 104 4.99 -3.07 -13.48
C LYS A 104 5.60 -1.91 -14.27
N ALA A 105 5.13 -1.72 -15.51
CA ALA A 105 5.49 -0.53 -16.27
C ALA A 105 5.09 0.71 -15.47
N ALA A 106 6.06 1.56 -15.15
CA ALA A 106 5.85 2.76 -14.34
C ALA A 106 6.04 4.01 -15.20
N ARG A 107 5.13 4.97 -15.03
CA ARG A 107 5.35 6.34 -15.51
C ARG A 107 6.38 7.03 -14.59
N PRO A 108 7.03 8.11 -15.04
CA PRO A 108 7.88 8.92 -14.17
C PRO A 108 7.14 9.31 -12.88
N SER A 109 7.75 9.05 -11.73
CA SER A 109 7.18 9.35 -10.41
C SER A 109 7.58 10.74 -9.95
N VAL A 110 6.62 11.51 -9.43
CA VAL A 110 6.90 12.77 -8.72
C VAL A 110 6.87 12.47 -7.23
N THR A 111 8.00 12.64 -6.56
CA THR A 111 8.10 12.53 -5.10
C THR A 111 8.28 13.92 -4.53
N VAL A 112 7.41 14.33 -3.61
CA VAL A 112 7.46 15.65 -2.99
C VAL A 112 7.75 15.47 -1.51
N ARG A 113 8.80 16.14 -1.03
CA ARG A 113 9.29 16.08 0.34
C ARG A 113 9.29 17.52 0.88
N PRO A 114 8.25 17.94 1.61
CA PRO A 114 8.30 19.22 2.32
C PRO A 114 9.42 19.18 3.37
N ALA A 115 10.00 20.35 3.65
CA ALA A 115 11.08 20.52 4.63
C ALA A 115 10.55 20.50 6.07
#